data_AF-A0A926CD29-F1
#
_entry.id   AF-A0A926CD29-F1
#
_cell.length_a   1.000
_cell.length_b   1.000
_cell.length_c   1.000
_cell.angle_alpha   90.00
_cell.angle_beta   90.00
_cell.angle_gamma   90.00
#
_symmetry.space_group_name_H-M   'P 1'
#
loop_
_entity.id
_entity.type
_entity.pdbx_description
1 polymer ?
#
loop_
_entity_poly.entity_id
_entity_poly.type
_entity_poly.pdbx_seq_one_letter_code
_entity_poly.pdbx_strand_id
1 'polypeptide(L)'
;MRGRLFSTDTRLPEEDLFDLTDLLACRVFNKLGRRAFQLNRRDVAELIAPYIADLDDEDRRAVPWMLWDLIQEGVEAELETA
;
A
#
# COMPACT_ATOMS: atom_id res chain seq x y z
N MET A 1 3.58 -12.74 -23.42
CA MET A 1 2.50 -13.17 -22.51
C MET A 1 3.04 -14.23 -21.58
N ARG A 2 3.47 -13.84 -20.37
CA ARG A 2 3.91 -14.79 -19.33
C ARG A 2 2.67 -15.20 -18.54
N GLY A 3 2.35 -16.49 -18.56
CA GLY A 3 1.24 -17.05 -17.80
C GLY A 3 1.54 -16.93 -16.31
N ARG A 4 0.74 -16.12 -15.60
CA ARG A 4 0.68 -16.14 -14.14
C ARG A 4 0.01 -17.45 -13.73
N LEU A 5 0.75 -18.27 -13.00
CA LEU A 5 0.20 -19.44 -12.32
C LEU A 5 -0.77 -18.92 -11.27
N PHE A 6 -2.06 -19.21 -11.44
CA PHE A 6 -3.02 -19.05 -10.36
C PHE A 6 -2.63 -20.04 -9.26
N SER A 7 -2.03 -19.52 -8.19
CA SER A 7 -1.88 -20.29 -6.96
C SER A 7 -3.28 -20.67 -6.48
N THR A 8 -3.47 -21.94 -6.15
CA THR A 8 -4.73 -22.47 -5.61
C THR A 8 -4.97 -22.03 -4.16
N ASP A 9 -4.00 -21.36 -3.54
CA ASP A 9 -4.21 -20.58 -2.33
C ASP A 9 -4.68 -19.18 -2.73
N THR A 10 -5.77 -18.71 -2.14
CA THR A 10 -6.34 -17.35 -2.27
C THR A 10 -5.42 -16.21 -1.80
N ARG A 11 -4.12 -16.49 -1.62
CA ARG A 11 -3.08 -15.54 -1.23
C ARG A 11 -2.43 -14.96 -2.47
N LEU A 12 -2.29 -13.64 -2.50
CA LEU A 12 -1.46 -13.03 -3.53
C LEU A 12 0.00 -13.46 -3.33
N PRO A 13 0.74 -13.69 -4.42
CA PRO A 13 2.19 -13.73 -4.35
C PRO A 13 2.71 -12.47 -3.66
N GLU A 14 3.73 -12.61 -2.83
CA GLU A 14 4.33 -11.49 -2.09
C GLU A 14 4.74 -10.34 -3.02
N GLU A 15 5.28 -10.65 -4.21
CA GLU A 15 5.61 -9.67 -5.27
C GLU A 15 4.38 -8.85 -5.69
N ASP A 16 3.22 -9.50 -5.85
CA ASP A 16 1.99 -8.81 -6.25
C ASP A 16 1.43 -7.93 -5.11
N LEU A 17 1.70 -8.27 -3.85
CA LEU A 17 1.34 -7.47 -2.68
C LEU A 17 2.20 -6.19 -2.58
N PHE A 18 3.49 -6.30 -2.89
CA PHE A 18 4.39 -5.15 -3.02
C PHE A 18 3.96 -4.24 -4.18
N ASP A 19 3.71 -4.80 -5.36
CA ASP A 19 3.21 -4.04 -6.52
C ASP A 19 1.91 -3.29 -6.19
N LEU A 20 0.97 -3.96 -5.50
CA LEU A 20 -0.28 -3.32 -5.05
C LEU A 20 -0.01 -2.16 -4.09
N THR A 21 0.89 -2.37 -3.13
CA THR A 21 1.26 -1.36 -2.13
C THR A 21 1.87 -0.12 -2.80
N ASP A 22 2.79 -0.30 -3.75
CA ASP A 22 3.42 0.78 -4.51
C ASP A 22 2.38 1.57 -5.31
N LEU A 23 1.48 0.88 -6.01
CA LEU A 23 0.40 1.53 -6.76
C LEU A 23 -0.52 2.34 -5.85
N LEU A 24 -0.85 1.82 -4.66
CA LEU A 24 -1.63 2.54 -3.66
C LEU A 24 -0.88 3.75 -3.13
N ALA A 25 0.42 3.65 -2.88
CA ALA A 25 1.25 4.76 -2.42
C ALA A 25 1.29 5.90 -3.44
N CYS A 26 1.55 5.58 -4.71
CA CYS A 26 1.47 6.56 -5.78
C CYS A 26 0.08 7.21 -5.86
N ARG A 27 -1.00 6.43 -5.71
CA ARG A 27 -2.37 6.96 -5.77
C ARG A 27 -2.67 7.90 -4.59
N VAL A 28 -2.29 7.51 -3.38
CA VAL A 28 -2.49 8.32 -2.17
C VAL A 28 -1.70 9.62 -2.28
N PHE A 29 -0.43 9.54 -2.69
CA PHE A 29 0.41 10.71 -2.87
C PHE A 29 -0.08 11.62 -4.00
N ASN A 30 -0.50 11.08 -5.15
CA ASN A 30 -1.08 11.89 -6.22
C ASN A 30 -2.38 12.61 -5.79
N LYS A 31 -3.16 11.99 -4.90
CA LYS A 31 -4.42 12.58 -4.41
C LYS A 31 -4.22 13.64 -3.32
N LEU A 32 -3.26 13.43 -2.42
CA LEU A 32 -3.11 14.24 -1.20
C LEU A 32 -1.81 15.08 -1.18
N GLY A 33 -0.85 14.78 -2.04
CA GLY A 33 0.49 15.36 -2.03
C GLY A 33 1.15 15.21 -0.66
N ARG A 34 1.81 16.27 -0.20
CA ARG A 34 2.44 16.34 1.13
C ARG A 34 1.48 16.13 2.30
N ARG A 35 0.16 16.24 2.10
CA ARG A 35 -0.82 15.92 3.16
C ARG A 35 -0.87 14.43 3.47
N ALA A 36 -0.41 13.57 2.56
CA ALA A 36 -0.28 12.13 2.80
C ALA A 36 0.62 11.83 4.02
N PHE A 37 1.63 12.67 4.27
CA PHE A 37 2.56 12.54 5.39
C PHE A 37 1.92 12.71 6.77
N GLN A 38 0.73 13.30 6.82
CA GLN A 38 -0.01 13.50 8.06
C GLN A 38 -0.95 12.34 8.38
N LEU A 39 -1.09 11.38 7.46
CA LEU A 39 -1.98 10.25 7.65
C LEU A 39 -1.41 9.32 8.71
N ASN A 40 -2.22 9.05 9.73
CA ASN A 40 -1.91 7.94 10.62
C ASN A 40 -2.31 6.62 9.93
N ARG A 41 -1.80 5.50 10.44
CA ARG A 41 -2.08 4.17 9.88
C ARG A 41 -3.58 3.84 9.74
N ARG A 42 -4.42 4.32 10.67
CA ARG A 42 -5.88 4.10 10.60
C ARG A 42 -6.49 4.87 9.43
N ASP A 43 -6.07 6.11 9.21
CA ASP A 43 -6.52 6.91 8.07
C ASP A 43 -6.11 6.22 6.75
N VAL A 44 -4.90 5.68 6.69
CA VAL A 44 -4.42 4.89 5.55
C VAL A 44 -5.33 3.69 5.32
N ALA A 45 -5.59 2.89 6.36
CA ALA A 45 -6.45 1.72 6.26
C ALA A 45 -7.87 2.06 5.78
N GLU A 46 -8.48 3.12 6.33
CA GLU A 46 -9.81 3.59 5.92
C GLU A 46 -9.80 4.10 4.46
N LEU A 47 -8.74 4.79 4.04
CA LEU A 47 -8.59 5.32 2.69
C LEU A 47 -8.44 4.22 1.64
N ILE A 48 -7.75 3.12 1.98
CA ILE A 48 -7.49 2.03 1.03
C ILE A 48 -8.46 0.86 1.12
N ALA A 49 -9.32 0.81 2.15
CA ALA A 49 -10.27 -0.28 2.36
C ALA A 49 -11.06 -0.72 1.11
N PRO A 50 -11.54 0.20 0.24
CA PRO A 50 -12.25 -0.21 -0.98
C PRO A 50 -11.39 -0.93 -2.02
N TYR A 51 -10.07 -0.77 -1.99
CA TYR A 51 -9.13 -1.35 -2.97
C TYR A 51 -8.51 -2.67 -2.52
N ILE A 52 -8.71 -3.05 -1.25
CA ILE A 52 -8.20 -4.30 -0.67
C ILE A 52 -9.32 -5.22 -0.19
N ALA A 53 -10.57 -4.90 -0.51
CA ALA A 53 -11.75 -5.61 0.01
C ALA A 53 -11.84 -7.07 -0.46
N ASP A 54 -11.19 -7.37 -1.58
CA ASP A 54 -11.12 -8.68 -2.23
C ASP A 54 -9.91 -9.52 -1.77
N LEU A 55 -8.97 -8.92 -1.03
CA LEU A 55 -7.84 -9.65 -0.46
C LEU A 55 -8.27 -10.57 0.69
N ASP A 56 -7.42 -11.52 1.06
CA ASP A 56 -7.66 -12.32 2.26
C ASP A 56 -7.50 -11.49 3.55
N ASP A 57 -7.83 -12.07 4.70
CA ASP A 57 -7.78 -11.35 5.99
C ASP A 57 -6.35 -11.00 6.46
N GLU A 58 -5.35 -11.76 6.01
CA GLU A 58 -3.95 -11.54 6.35
C GLU A 58 -3.40 -10.38 5.53
N ASP A 59 -3.61 -10.42 4.21
CA ASP A 59 -3.23 -9.38 3.26
C ASP A 59 -3.96 -8.06 3.58
N ARG A 60 -5.27 -8.12 3.92
CA ARG A 60 -6.03 -6.92 4.36
C ARG A 60 -5.44 -6.24 5.59
N ARG A 61 -4.74 -6.99 6.45
CA ARG A 61 -4.06 -6.43 7.62
C ARG A 61 -2.66 -5.96 7.27
N ALA A 62 -1.96 -6.63 6.35
CA ALA A 62 -0.60 -6.31 5.95
C ALA A 62 -0.50 -5.03 5.10
N VAL A 63 -1.33 -4.89 4.05
CA VAL A 63 -1.21 -3.77 3.09
C VAL A 63 -1.29 -2.39 3.75
N PRO A 64 -2.20 -2.10 4.70
CA PRO A 64 -2.21 -0.80 5.38
C PRO A 64 -0.93 -0.50 6.16
N TRP A 65 -0.25 -1.53 6.69
CA TRP A 65 1.04 -1.37 7.36
C TRP A 65 2.14 -1.05 6.35
N MET A 66 2.26 -1.85 5.29
CA MET A 66 3.27 -1.66 4.25
C MET A 66 3.15 -0.28 3.61
N LEU A 67 1.93 0.13 3.29
CA LEU A 67 1.66 1.44 2.71
C LEU A 67 2.00 2.59 3.65
N TRP A 68 1.67 2.46 4.94
CA TRP A 68 1.99 3.50 5.92
C TRP A 68 3.51 3.64 6.10
N ASP A 69 4.23 2.52 6.15
CA ASP A 69 5.69 2.48 6.25
C ASP A 69 6.34 3.20 5.06
N LEU A 70 5.92 2.86 3.84
CA LEU A 70 6.41 3.51 2.62
C LEU A 70 6.13 5.03 2.59
N ILE A 71 5.00 5.47 3.16
CA ILE A 71 4.72 6.91 3.32
C ILE A 71 5.71 7.56 4.30
N GLN A 72 6.02 6.89 5.42
CA GLN A 72 6.99 7.42 6.39
C GLN A 72 8.41 7.48 5.82
N GLU A 73 8.84 6.48 5.04
CA GLU A 73 10.12 6.54 4.31
C GLU A 73 10.19 7.78 3.40
N GLY A 74 9.09 8.09 2.70
CA GLY A 74 8.97 9.31 1.91
C GLY A 74 9.05 10.60 2.73
N VAL A 75 8.52 10.61 3.96
CA VAL A 75 8.66 11.74 4.90
C VAL A 75 10.12 11.95 5.28
N GLU A 76 10.80 10.87 5.66
CA GLU A 76 12.20 10.92 6.07
C GLU A 76 13.10 11.43 4.94
N ALA A 77 12.92 10.91 3.72
CA ALA A 77 13.66 11.37 2.55
C ALA A 77 13.40 12.86 2.21
N GLU A 78 12.19 13.35 2.41
CA GLU A 78 11.86 14.76 2.18
C GLU A 78 12.46 15.68 3.26
N LEU A 79 12.52 15.22 4.52
CA LEU A 79 13.17 15.95 5.60
C LEU A 79 14.69 16.02 5.43
N GLU A 80 15.33 14.98 4.88
CA GLU A 80 16.76 14.98 4.59
C GLU A 80 17.15 15.94 3.45
N THR A 81 16.20 16.31 2.60
CA THR A 81 16.44 17.18 1.42
C THR A 81 15.96 18.62 1.61
N ALA A 82 15.29 18.94 2.73
CA ALA A 82 14.74 20.26 3.07
C ALA A 82 15.72 21.10 3.91
#